data_AF-A0A2H3B5M4-F1
#
_entry.id   AF-A0A2H3B5M4-F1
#
_cell.length_a   1.000
_cell.length_b   1.000
_cell.length_c   1.000
_cell.angle_alpha   90.00
_cell.angle_beta   90.00
_cell.angle_gamma   90.00
#
_symmetry.space_group_name_H-M   'P 1'
#
loop_
_entity.id
_entity.type
_entity.pdbx_description
1 polymer ?
#
loop_
_entity_poly.entity_id
_entity_poly.type
_entity_poly.pdbx_seq_one_letter_code
_entity_poly.pdbx_strand_id
1 'polypeptide(L)'
;MQGTRVETINALVSWIGECDDSILWCSGLAGTGKSSLVGTLHSLLSFHTSSRSRLAAFIRYDRTEYPNSSELITSIAYSLGMFDQ
;
A
#
# COMPACT_ATOMS: atom_id res chain seq x y z
N MET A 1 -23.71 4.98 3.77
CA MET A 1 -23.84 3.57 4.21
C MET A 1 -22.64 3.27 5.08
N GLN A 2 -22.83 3.20 6.40
CA GLN A 2 -21.78 2.86 7.35
C GLN A 2 -21.32 1.41 7.17
N GLY A 3 -20.01 1.17 7.35
CA GLY A 3 -19.41 -0.17 7.33
C GLY A 3 -19.16 -0.74 5.94
N THR A 4 -19.20 0.08 4.90
CA THR A 4 -18.92 -0.39 3.53
C THR A 4 -17.43 -0.36 3.21
N ARG A 5 -16.99 -1.21 2.28
CA ARG A 5 -15.62 -1.18 1.75
C ARG A 5 -15.24 0.18 1.16
N VAL A 6 -16.22 0.90 0.61
CA VAL A 6 -16.05 2.24 0.05
C VAL A 6 -15.68 3.24 1.14
N GLU A 7 -16.33 3.18 2.31
CA GLU A 7 -16.00 4.04 3.44
C GLU A 7 -14.58 3.77 3.96
N THR A 8 -14.18 2.50 4.05
CA THR A 8 -12.81 2.13 4.40
C THR A 8 -11.79 2.68 3.39
N ILE A 9 -12.06 2.53 2.08
CA ILE A 9 -11.18 3.06 1.04
C ILE A 9 -11.06 4.58 1.16
N ASN A 10 -12.17 5.30 1.33
CA ASN A 10 -12.17 6.76 1.46
C ASN A 10 -11.38 7.23 2.68
N ALA A 11 -11.53 6.55 3.82
CA ALA A 11 -10.75 6.83 5.02
C ALA A 11 -9.25 6.64 4.78
N LEU A 12 -8.86 5.56 4.09
CA LEU A 12 -7.46 5.27 3.76
C LEU A 12 -6.87 6.27 2.76
N VAL A 13 -7.64 6.68 1.75
CA VAL A 13 -7.21 7.71 0.79
C VAL A 13 -7.05 9.06 1.48
N SER A 14 -7.97 9.42 2.39
CA SER A 14 -7.86 10.63 3.20
C SER A 14 -6.59 10.61 4.05
N TRP A 15 -6.36 9.50 4.78
CA TRP A 15 -5.18 9.30 5.61
C TRP A 15 -3.87 9.39 4.82
N ILE A 16 -3.78 8.75 3.65
CA ILE A 16 -2.60 8.87 2.76
C ILE A 16 -2.37 10.33 2.32
N GLY A 17 -3.46 11.08 2.12
CA GLY A 17 -3.41 12.48 1.72
C GLY A 17 -2.89 13.44 2.80
N GLU A 18 -2.99 13.07 4.08
CA GLU A 18 -2.48 13.88 5.21
C GLU A 18 -0.95 13.98 5.20
N CYS A 19 -0.27 12.91 4.77
CA CYS A 19 1.19 12.84 4.60
C CYS A 19 1.97 13.32 5.84
N ASP A 20 1.66 12.74 6.98
CA ASP A 20 2.21 13.06 8.30
C ASP A 20 3.30 12.07 8.76
N ASP A 21 3.91 11.34 7.81
CA ASP A 21 4.89 10.27 8.06
C ASP A 21 4.39 9.13 8.97
N SER A 22 3.07 8.97 9.09
CA SER A 22 2.47 7.93 9.94
C SER A 22 2.49 6.54 9.31
N ILE A 23 2.40 5.51 10.17
CA ILE A 23 2.32 4.09 9.77
C ILE A 23 0.96 3.53 10.16
N LEU A 24 0.23 3.00 9.19
CA LEU A 24 -1.03 2.30 9.42
C LEU A 24 -0.82 0.79 9.56
N TRP A 25 -1.36 0.21 10.63
CA TRP A 25 -1.42 -1.24 10.81
C TRP A 25 -2.83 -1.78 10.49
N CYS A 26 -2.95 -2.62 9.45
CA CYS A 26 -4.21 -3.25 9.07
C CYS A 26 -4.31 -4.69 9.63
N SER A 27 -5.11 -4.90 10.67
CA SER A 27 -5.35 -6.22 11.28
C SER A 27 -6.72 -6.81 10.94
N GLY A 28 -6.83 -8.14 10.98
CA GLY A 28 -8.11 -8.84 10.84
C GLY A 28 -7.91 -10.33 10.51
N LEU A 29 -8.99 -11.12 10.62
CA LEU A 29 -8.98 -12.56 10.31
C LEU A 29 -8.47 -12.87 8.90
N ALA A 30 -7.86 -14.04 8.71
CA ALA A 30 -7.51 -14.51 7.37
C ALA A 30 -8.77 -14.58 6.48
N GLY A 31 -8.63 -14.30 5.18
CA GLY A 31 -9.76 -14.31 4.25
C GLY A 31 -10.64 -13.05 4.27
N THR A 32 -10.43 -12.09 5.16
CA THR A 32 -11.21 -10.83 5.16
C THR A 32 -10.80 -9.84 4.07
N GLY A 33 -10.02 -10.25 3.06
CA GLY A 33 -9.69 -9.41 1.92
C GLY A 33 -8.81 -8.19 2.23
N LYS A 34 -7.96 -8.25 3.27
CA LYS A 34 -7.00 -7.17 3.59
C LYS A 34 -6.06 -6.89 2.41
N SER A 35 -5.43 -7.93 1.86
CA SER A 35 -4.57 -7.79 0.68
C SER A 35 -5.34 -7.31 -0.55
N SER A 36 -6.59 -7.74 -0.72
CA SER A 36 -7.48 -7.27 -1.80
C SER A 36 -7.78 -5.77 -1.66
N LEU A 37 -8.05 -5.28 -0.45
CA LEU A 37 -8.27 -3.86 -0.16
C LEU A 37 -7.05 -3.02 -0.54
N VAL A 38 -5.85 -3.46 -0.17
CA VAL A 38 -4.59 -2.78 -0.50
C VAL A 38 -4.34 -2.80 -2.02
N GLY A 39 -4.66 -3.91 -2.70
CA GLY A 39 -4.60 -3.97 -4.16
C GLY A 39 -5.56 -2.98 -4.85
N THR A 40 -6.78 -2.82 -4.33
CA THR A 40 -7.72 -1.80 -4.81
C THR A 40 -7.20 -0.38 -4.60
N LEU A 41 -6.61 -0.11 -3.42
CA LEU A 41 -5.98 1.18 -3.15
C LEU A 41 -4.84 1.49 -4.11
N HIS A 42 -3.97 0.51 -4.39
CA HIS A 42 -2.92 0.66 -5.40
C HIS A 42 -3.50 1.07 -6.76
N SER A 43 -4.51 0.35 -7.27
CA SER A 43 -5.14 0.71 -8.55
C SER A 43 -5.74 2.12 -8.56
N LEU A 44 -6.41 2.52 -7.48
CA LEU A 44 -7.00 3.86 -7.34
C LEU A 44 -5.92 4.95 -7.30
N LEU A 45 -4.88 4.76 -6.49
CA LEU A 45 -3.82 5.72 -6.33
C LEU A 45 -3.01 5.84 -7.61
N SER A 46 -2.64 4.74 -8.27
CA SER A 46 -1.90 4.78 -9.55
C SER A 46 -2.68 5.50 -10.65
N PHE A 47 -4.02 5.43 -10.64
CA PHE A 47 -4.86 6.16 -11.60
C PHE A 47 -4.94 7.67 -11.31
N HIS A 48 -4.98 8.07 -10.03
CA HIS A 48 -5.17 9.47 -9.63
C HIS A 48 -3.87 10.24 -9.37
N THR A 49 -2.77 9.56 -9.03
CA THR A 49 -1.47 10.18 -8.68
C THR A 49 -0.63 10.62 -9.87
N SER A 50 -0.98 10.23 -11.10
CA SER A 50 -0.40 10.78 -12.33
C SER A 50 -0.56 12.31 -12.44
N SER A 51 -1.43 12.92 -11.63
CA SER A 51 -1.62 14.38 -11.52
C SER A 51 -0.94 15.05 -10.31
N ARG A 52 -0.55 14.28 -9.28
CA ARG A 52 0.08 14.80 -8.05
C ARG A 52 1.53 14.36 -8.03
N SER A 53 2.42 15.31 -8.31
CA SER A 53 3.88 15.22 -8.46
C SER A 53 4.65 14.72 -7.20
N ARG A 54 4.21 13.62 -6.59
CA ARG A 54 4.85 12.95 -5.46
C ARG A 54 4.93 11.48 -5.81
N LEU A 55 6.13 11.01 -6.18
CA LEU A 55 6.44 9.59 -6.39
C LEU A 55 5.99 8.80 -5.15
N ALA A 56 4.88 8.08 -5.25
CA ALA A 56 4.53 7.05 -4.28
C ALA A 56 4.89 5.71 -4.92
N ALA A 57 5.96 5.07 -4.44
CA ALA A 57 6.27 3.70 -4.85
C ALA A 57 5.36 2.73 -4.07
N PHE A 58 4.67 1.86 -4.80
CA PHE A 58 3.93 0.76 -4.18
C PHE A 58 4.80 -0.50 -4.19
N ILE A 59 5.16 -0.97 -3.00
CA ILE A 59 6.01 -2.16 -2.82
C ILE A 59 5.23 -3.19 -2.02
N ARG A 60 5.01 -4.37 -2.61
CA ARG A 60 4.43 -5.52 -1.91
C ARG A 60 5.55 -6.42 -1.40
N TYR A 61 5.55 -6.70 -0.11
CA TYR A 61 6.43 -7.69 0.51
C TYR A 61 5.62 -8.77 1.21
N ASP A 62 5.90 -10.03 0.91
CA ASP A 62 5.23 -11.18 1.48
C ASP A 62 6.26 -12.10 2.15
N ARG A 63 6.16 -12.29 3.46
CA ARG A 63 7.08 -13.15 4.22
C ARG A 63 6.97 -14.64 3.87
N THR A 64 5.88 -15.04 3.21
CA THR A 64 5.74 -16.42 2.73
C THR A 64 6.56 -16.66 1.46
N GLU A 65 6.76 -15.61 0.65
CA GLU A 65 7.61 -15.62 -0.55
C GLU A 65 9.08 -15.32 -0.19
N TYR A 66 9.30 -14.44 0.80
CA TYR A 66 10.61 -14.03 1.29
C TYR A 66 10.76 -14.39 2.78
N PRO A 67 11.11 -15.66 3.10
CA PRO A 67 11.16 -16.13 4.48
C PRO A 67 12.31 -15.52 5.29
N ASN A 68 13.36 -15.07 4.61
CA ASN A 68 14.50 -14.44 5.24
C ASN A 68 14.26 -12.92 5.44
N SER A 69 14.08 -12.51 6.69
CA SER A 69 13.82 -11.10 7.02
C SER A 69 15.01 -10.19 6.73
N SER A 70 16.24 -10.71 6.63
CA SER A 70 17.42 -9.89 6.30
C SER A 70 17.36 -9.32 4.90
N GLU A 71 16.54 -9.90 4.01
CA GLU A 71 16.41 -9.47 2.62
C GLU A 71 15.39 -8.33 2.45
N LEU A 72 14.55 -8.04 3.45
CA LEU A 72 13.48 -7.03 3.35
C LEU A 72 13.98 -5.68 2.84
N ILE A 73 15.04 -5.14 3.45
CA ILE A 73 15.58 -3.82 3.08
C ILE A 73 16.14 -3.87 1.65
N THR A 74 16.84 -4.95 1.30
CA THR A 74 17.41 -5.15 -0.04
C THR A 74 16.30 -5.28 -1.09
N SER A 75 15.19 -5.98 -0.80
CA SER A 75 14.03 -6.10 -1.68
C SER A 75 13.30 -4.77 -1.90
N ILE A 76 13.20 -3.94 -0.85
CA ILE A 76 12.66 -2.57 -0.96
C ILE A 76 13.57 -1.72 -1.84
N ALA A 77 14.88 -1.71 -1.57
CA ALA A 77 15.86 -0.93 -2.34
C ALA A 77 15.90 -1.33 -3.82
N TYR A 78 15.88 -2.63 -4.11
CA TYR A 78 15.79 -3.15 -5.47
C TYR A 78 14.51 -2.68 -6.17
N SER A 79 13.36 -2.78 -5.49
CA SER A 79 12.07 -2.35 -6.05
C SER A 79 12.07 -0.85 -6.37
N LEU A 80 12.61 -0.01 -5.49
CA LEU A 80 12.76 1.43 -5.73
C LEU A 80 13.66 1.74 -6.93
N GLY A 81 14.77 1.03 -7.08
CA GLY A 81 15.67 1.19 -8.23
C GLY A 81 15.01 0.85 -9.58
N MET A 82 14.07 -0.09 -9.59
CA MET A 82 13.29 -0.44 -10.78
C MET A 82 12.22 0.60 -11.14
N PHE A 83 11.77 1.43 -10.19
CA PHE A 83 10.78 2.49 -10.43
C PHE A 83 11.38 3.75 -11.05
N ASP A 84 12.68 3.98 -10.90
CA ASP A 84 13.40 5.17 -11.39
C ASP A 84 13.95 5.02 -12.83
N GLN A 85 13.67 3.88 -13.47
CA GLN A 85 14.19 3.49 -14.79
C GLN A 85 13.13 3.66 -15.89
#